data_AF-A0A7Y0MDV1-F1
#
_entry.id   AF-A0A7Y0MDV1-F1
#
_cell.length_a   1.000
_cell.length_b   1.000
_cell.length_c   1.000
_cell.angle_alpha   90.00
_cell.angle_beta   90.00
_cell.angle_gamma   90.00
#
_symmetry.space_group_name_H-M   'P 1'
#
loop_
_entity.id
_entity.type
_entity.pdbx_description
1 polymer ?
#
loop_
_entity_poly.entity_id
_entity_poly.type
_entity_poly.pdbx_seq_one_letter_code
_entity_poly.pdbx_strand_id
1 'polypeptide(L)'
;MNVAQQNTLQETVVLRMIELIDVRSPWNRSLWQLGTIQSVREVLECAQATWSGAINSSHALEYVSERCRSQVSADVGIGAQAVRDLLAQKLELLAPPKKTLPKSAGIVLTTEIEELALRASRDYLSRWNTHVATAELTSGTVEQTARLVLTHMLDDGFDGKHLHGFLKATLATTTAKALETVILRGHEMCREPENTYSFAVPIQSGNRAREVASLQNLLLDIDEFREEASKIPNAGPKANVFHRIVSQDSAAVIELSFQARDPHAATSKLHERLMKIEQRATVGRGVTRALGFSPIVLDRTNKKLRDFYFGTKPMIVPSLDRHSLYTDTLDAQLDNALGLLSSVRDLSSVASVAMLWAAVEGLLGHPGAAGIDAADGLAAVVACSFPRAELEDLLRKEIRQEILDSGLKQSLEKAQGSDKARTLLDSLKEHGSNMFLHLEDRASAERVLQIDADPAGTIARIEGYFKDVFRRLYYQRNFVMHAAKFDSVSLASAIRSAPKLVAAGVDRVVHVHAQYVRLPVPPLALASRARNEIAMLGQDGAREIFRLLK
;
A
#
# COMPACT_ATOMS: atom_id res chain seq x y z
N MET A 1 -12.96 10.26 29.16
CA MET A 1 -11.85 9.29 29.33
C MET A 1 -10.80 9.87 30.24
N ASN A 2 -10.12 9.04 31.03
CA ASN A 2 -8.99 9.48 31.85
C ASN A 2 -7.70 9.60 30.98
N VAL A 3 -6.68 10.28 31.51
CA VAL A 3 -5.40 10.51 30.80
C VAL A 3 -4.72 9.20 30.40
N ALA A 4 -4.84 8.15 31.22
CA ALA A 4 -4.26 6.84 30.93
C ALA A 4 -4.89 6.19 29.68
N GLN A 5 -6.22 6.23 29.56
CA GLN A 5 -6.95 5.72 28.39
C GLN A 5 -6.54 6.45 27.10
N GLN A 6 -6.37 7.78 27.16
CA GLN A 6 -5.89 8.55 26.02
C GLN A 6 -4.47 8.19 25.62
N ASN A 7 -3.56 8.02 26.58
CA ASN A 7 -2.20 7.55 26.31
C ASN A 7 -2.20 6.17 25.63
N THR A 8 -3.02 5.23 26.10
CA THR A 8 -3.16 3.91 25.46
C THR A 8 -3.71 4.01 24.04
N LEU A 9 -4.70 4.87 23.78
CA LEU A 9 -5.20 5.09 22.43
C LEU A 9 -4.13 5.68 21.51
N GLN A 10 -3.37 6.67 21.98
CA GLN A 10 -2.25 7.24 21.23
C GLN A 10 -1.19 6.19 20.88
N GLU A 11 -0.79 5.35 21.85
CA GLU A 11 0.15 4.25 21.63
C GLU A 11 -0.39 3.25 20.60
N THR A 12 -1.67 2.92 20.69
CA THR A 12 -2.35 2.01 19.77
C THR A 12 -2.38 2.56 18.34
N VAL A 13 -2.60 3.88 18.16
CA VAL A 13 -2.49 4.53 16.84
C VAL A 13 -1.09 4.36 16.27
N VAL A 14 -0.04 4.60 17.05
CA VAL A 14 1.36 4.48 16.57
C VAL A 14 1.71 3.03 16.22
N LEU A 15 1.31 2.06 17.04
CA LEU A 15 1.45 0.63 16.73
C LEU A 15 0.72 0.27 15.42
N ARG A 16 -0.49 0.81 15.22
CA ARG A 16 -1.24 0.60 13.98
C ARG A 16 -0.54 1.23 12.78
N MET A 17 0.06 2.41 12.93
CA MET A 17 0.87 3.03 11.87
C MET A 17 2.07 2.16 11.50
N ILE A 18 2.74 1.53 12.48
CA ILE A 18 3.83 0.58 12.24
C ILE A 18 3.33 -0.62 11.45
N GLU A 19 2.19 -1.20 11.85
CA GLU A 19 1.59 -2.34 11.16
C GLU A 19 1.19 -2.00 9.71
N LEU A 20 0.64 -0.80 9.47
CA LEU A 20 0.22 -0.34 8.14
C LEU A 20 1.36 -0.25 7.12
N ILE A 21 2.58 0.10 7.55
CA ILE A 21 3.78 0.21 6.69
C ILE A 21 4.74 -0.96 6.76
N ASP A 22 4.60 -1.87 7.73
CA ASP A 22 5.47 -3.04 7.77
C ASP A 22 5.20 -3.88 6.53
N VAL A 23 6.25 -4.06 5.72
CA VAL A 23 6.21 -4.88 4.51
C VAL A 23 5.74 -6.30 4.82
N ARG A 24 5.93 -6.78 6.06
CA ARG A 24 5.53 -8.10 6.56
C ARG A 24 4.09 -8.23 6.98
N SER A 25 3.39 -7.12 7.17
CA SER A 25 1.97 -7.17 7.49
C SER A 25 1.19 -7.86 6.38
N PRO A 26 0.24 -8.72 6.75
CA PRO A 26 -0.65 -9.35 5.78
C PRO A 26 -1.52 -8.29 5.11
N TRP A 27 -2.16 -8.66 4.00
CA TRP A 27 -2.89 -7.70 3.15
C TRP A 27 -4.02 -6.99 3.90
N ASN A 28 -4.73 -7.70 4.78
CA ASN A 28 -5.83 -7.19 5.62
C ASN A 28 -5.37 -6.16 6.67
N ARG A 29 -4.08 -6.17 7.03
CA ARG A 29 -3.49 -5.22 7.98
C ARG A 29 -2.60 -4.15 7.33
N SER A 30 -2.49 -4.16 6.00
CA SER A 30 -1.67 -3.21 5.23
C SER A 30 -2.39 -1.87 4.99
N LEU A 31 -1.67 -0.88 4.45
CA LEU A 31 -2.21 0.43 4.06
C LEU A 31 -2.81 0.45 2.64
N TRP A 32 -4.04 0.95 2.51
CA TRP A 32 -4.78 0.94 1.22
C TRP A 32 -5.25 2.33 0.77
N GLN A 33 -5.23 3.30 1.67
CA GLN A 33 -5.79 4.63 1.44
C GLN A 33 -4.72 5.61 0.95
N LEU A 34 -5.14 6.66 0.23
CA LEU A 34 -4.32 7.84 -0.04
C LEU A 34 -4.39 8.84 1.12
N GLY A 35 -3.39 9.70 1.24
CA GLY A 35 -3.51 10.93 2.02
C GLY A 35 -4.49 11.87 1.35
N THR A 36 -5.14 12.71 2.15
CA THR A 36 -6.23 13.57 1.65
C THR A 36 -5.73 14.59 0.63
N ILE A 37 -4.56 15.18 0.87
CA ILE A 37 -3.91 16.09 -0.09
C ILE A 37 -3.58 15.37 -1.40
N GLN A 38 -3.10 14.12 -1.31
CA GLN A 38 -2.80 13.32 -2.50
C GLN A 38 -4.08 12.92 -3.26
N SER A 39 -5.17 12.65 -2.55
CA SER A 39 -6.49 12.42 -3.16
C SER A 39 -6.99 13.66 -3.90
N VAL A 40 -6.78 14.87 -3.37
CA VAL A 40 -7.10 16.12 -4.11
C VAL A 40 -6.26 16.23 -5.38
N ARG A 41 -4.95 15.94 -5.32
CA ARG A 41 -4.08 15.92 -6.51
C ARG A 41 -4.53 14.90 -7.55
N GLU A 42 -4.99 13.72 -7.13
CA GLU A 42 -5.57 12.69 -8.00
C GLU A 42 -6.81 13.21 -8.73
N VAL A 43 -7.69 13.95 -8.04
CA VAL A 43 -8.87 14.58 -8.65
C VAL A 43 -8.46 15.62 -9.70
N LEU A 44 -7.48 16.48 -9.39
CA LEU A 44 -6.99 17.51 -10.32
C LEU A 44 -6.38 16.90 -11.59
N GLU A 45 -5.57 15.84 -11.43
CA GLU A 45 -5.02 15.08 -12.56
C GLU A 45 -6.12 14.44 -13.41
N CYS A 46 -7.13 13.84 -12.76
CA CYS A 46 -8.25 13.22 -13.45
C CYS A 46 -9.07 14.26 -14.23
N ALA A 47 -9.35 15.42 -13.62
CA ALA A 47 -10.07 16.51 -14.28
C ALA A 47 -9.33 16.99 -15.54
N GLN A 48 -8.01 17.17 -15.45
CA GLN A 48 -7.18 17.56 -16.59
C GLN A 48 -7.26 16.54 -17.74
N ALA A 49 -7.17 15.24 -17.43
CA ALA A 49 -7.22 14.19 -18.43
C ALA A 49 -8.62 13.99 -19.04
N THR A 50 -9.68 14.18 -18.27
CA THR A 50 -11.05 14.16 -18.79
C THR A 50 -11.30 15.34 -19.73
N TRP A 51 -10.84 16.56 -19.37
CA TRP A 51 -11.05 17.75 -20.21
C TRP A 51 -10.14 17.83 -21.44
N SER A 52 -8.99 17.14 -21.43
CA SER A 52 -8.17 16.98 -22.63
C SER A 52 -8.72 15.93 -23.60
N GLY A 53 -9.74 15.17 -23.19
CA GLY A 53 -10.29 14.05 -23.97
C GLY A 53 -9.44 12.78 -23.89
N ALA A 54 -8.40 12.75 -23.06
CA ALA A 54 -7.57 11.56 -22.86
C ALA A 54 -8.32 10.43 -22.12
N ILE A 55 -9.28 10.81 -21.26
CA ILE A 55 -10.26 9.89 -20.67
C ILE A 55 -11.64 10.23 -21.21
N ASN A 56 -12.21 9.30 -21.97
CA ASN A 56 -13.47 9.51 -22.71
C ASN A 56 -14.74 9.57 -21.83
N SER A 57 -14.65 9.20 -20.55
CA SER A 57 -15.80 9.12 -19.64
C SER A 57 -15.62 10.03 -18.42
N SER A 58 -16.69 10.76 -18.05
CA SER A 58 -16.75 11.56 -16.82
C SER A 58 -16.88 10.71 -15.56
N HIS A 59 -17.23 9.41 -15.68
CA HIS A 59 -17.42 8.53 -14.52
C HIS A 59 -16.17 8.40 -13.65
N ALA A 60 -14.98 8.45 -14.25
CA ALA A 60 -13.73 8.46 -13.48
C ALA A 60 -13.67 9.70 -12.57
N LEU A 61 -13.89 10.89 -13.14
CA LEU A 61 -13.87 12.16 -12.44
C LEU A 61 -14.97 12.25 -11.36
N GLU A 62 -16.19 11.82 -11.69
CA GLU A 62 -17.31 11.72 -10.75
C GLU A 62 -16.95 10.86 -9.54
N TYR A 63 -16.42 9.65 -9.79
CA TYR A 63 -16.04 8.73 -8.72
C TYR A 63 -14.92 9.30 -7.85
N VAL A 64 -13.79 9.72 -8.44
CA VAL A 64 -12.66 10.20 -7.64
C VAL A 64 -13.00 11.46 -6.85
N SER A 65 -13.84 12.34 -7.41
CA SER A 65 -14.28 13.57 -6.72
C SER A 65 -15.18 13.26 -5.54
N GLU A 66 -16.13 12.33 -5.68
CA GLU A 66 -17.03 11.94 -4.59
C GLU A 66 -16.29 11.26 -3.43
N ARG A 67 -15.32 10.39 -3.74
CA ARG A 67 -14.48 9.74 -2.74
C ARG A 67 -13.57 10.74 -2.03
N CYS A 68 -12.95 11.66 -2.78
CA CYS A 68 -12.13 12.74 -2.23
C CYS A 68 -12.96 13.65 -1.31
N ARG A 69 -14.16 14.05 -1.74
CA ARG A 69 -15.11 14.87 -0.96
C ARG A 69 -15.45 14.25 0.39
N SER A 70 -15.75 12.95 0.38
CA SER A 70 -16.02 12.19 1.60
C SER A 70 -14.81 12.19 2.55
N GLN A 71 -13.60 11.99 2.01
CA GLN A 71 -12.38 11.98 2.79
C GLN A 71 -12.03 13.38 3.36
N VAL A 72 -12.13 14.43 2.54
CA VAL A 72 -11.93 15.83 2.95
C VAL A 72 -12.84 16.22 4.10
N SER A 73 -14.11 15.83 4.03
CA SER A 73 -15.11 16.17 5.04
C SER A 73 -14.79 15.56 6.41
N ALA A 74 -14.19 14.38 6.43
CA ALA A 74 -13.88 13.61 7.64
C ALA A 74 -12.46 13.84 8.19
N ASP A 75 -11.59 14.57 7.48
CA ASP A 75 -10.18 14.74 7.85
C ASP A 75 -9.92 16.09 8.53
N VAL A 76 -9.69 16.04 9.85
CA VAL A 76 -9.40 17.22 10.67
C VAL A 76 -8.09 17.92 10.29
N GLY A 77 -7.16 17.22 9.65
CA GLY A 77 -5.91 17.79 9.13
C GLY A 77 -6.14 18.86 8.06
N ILE A 78 -7.27 18.79 7.34
CA ILE A 78 -7.62 19.76 6.29
C ILE A 78 -7.98 21.15 6.83
N GLY A 79 -8.32 21.26 8.12
CA GLY A 79 -8.64 22.54 8.76
C GLY A 79 -10.00 22.54 9.44
N ALA A 80 -10.43 23.73 9.87
CA ALA A 80 -11.74 23.93 10.47
C ALA A 80 -12.87 23.50 9.51
N GLN A 81 -14.06 23.20 10.06
CA GLN A 81 -15.21 22.70 9.29
C GLN A 81 -15.51 23.56 8.06
N ALA A 82 -15.49 24.90 8.17
CA ALA A 82 -15.71 25.80 7.04
C ALA A 82 -14.72 25.62 5.88
N VAL A 83 -13.46 25.25 6.15
CA VAL A 83 -12.46 24.96 5.11
C VAL A 83 -12.75 23.62 4.43
N ARG A 84 -13.13 22.61 5.22
CA ARG A 84 -13.52 21.28 4.71
C ARG A 84 -14.76 21.39 3.82
N ASP A 85 -15.76 22.13 4.27
CA ASP A 85 -17.02 22.35 3.52
C ASP A 85 -16.75 23.09 2.21
N LEU A 86 -15.94 24.14 2.23
CA LEU A 86 -15.58 24.89 1.02
C LEU A 86 -14.83 24.02 0.01
N LEU A 87 -13.85 23.23 0.47
CA LEU A 87 -13.11 22.33 -0.41
C LEU A 87 -14.01 21.21 -0.96
N ALA A 88 -14.86 20.62 -0.11
CA ALA A 88 -15.83 19.60 -0.50
C ALA A 88 -16.82 20.14 -1.56
N GLN A 89 -17.33 21.35 -1.37
CA GLN A 89 -18.22 22.02 -2.34
C GLN A 89 -17.52 22.25 -3.67
N LYS A 90 -16.26 22.70 -3.67
CA LYS A 90 -15.49 22.91 -4.91
C LYS A 90 -15.22 21.59 -5.65
N LEU A 91 -14.92 20.51 -4.93
CA LEU A 91 -14.76 19.17 -5.52
C LEU A 91 -16.07 18.68 -6.16
N GLU A 92 -17.21 18.95 -5.54
CA GLU A 92 -18.53 18.63 -6.09
C GLU A 92 -18.81 19.40 -7.39
N LEU A 93 -18.47 20.70 -7.43
CA LEU A 93 -18.62 21.53 -8.63
C LEU A 93 -17.72 21.10 -9.79
N LEU A 94 -16.61 20.42 -9.51
CA LEU A 94 -15.65 19.97 -10.52
C LEU A 94 -16.15 18.77 -11.33
N ALA A 95 -17.05 17.96 -10.76
CA ALA A 95 -17.58 16.75 -11.36
C ALA A 95 -19.10 16.80 -11.54
N PRO A 96 -19.65 17.75 -12.31
CA PRO A 96 -21.09 17.90 -12.42
C PRO A 96 -21.70 16.69 -13.16
N PRO A 97 -22.83 16.14 -12.66
CA PRO A 97 -23.48 14.96 -13.26
C PRO A 97 -24.07 15.21 -14.66
N LYS A 98 -24.01 16.46 -15.16
CA LYS A 98 -24.39 16.84 -16.53
C LYS A 98 -23.39 17.86 -17.09
N LYS A 99 -22.96 17.65 -18.33
CA LYS A 99 -21.98 18.49 -19.06
C LYS A 99 -22.40 19.96 -19.10
N THR A 100 -21.87 20.77 -18.19
CA THR A 100 -22.10 22.24 -18.21
C THR A 100 -21.02 23.04 -17.47
N LEU A 101 -19.82 22.50 -17.22
CA LEU A 101 -18.71 23.35 -16.76
C LEU A 101 -17.88 23.79 -17.99
N PRO A 102 -17.90 25.08 -18.37
CA PRO A 102 -17.01 25.59 -19.40
C PRO A 102 -15.56 25.30 -19.03
N LYS A 103 -14.71 24.94 -20.00
CA LYS A 103 -13.30 24.62 -19.77
C LYS A 103 -12.56 25.73 -19.00
N SER A 104 -12.88 27.00 -19.29
CA SER A 104 -12.31 28.17 -18.59
C SER A 104 -12.71 28.21 -17.11
N ALA A 105 -13.97 27.95 -16.79
CA ALA A 105 -14.45 27.87 -15.41
C ALA A 105 -13.85 26.66 -14.67
N GLY A 106 -13.66 25.54 -15.38
CA GLY A 106 -12.96 24.37 -14.85
C GLY A 106 -11.52 24.66 -14.45
N ILE A 107 -10.75 25.35 -15.31
CA ILE A 107 -9.37 25.74 -14.99
C ILE A 107 -9.31 26.60 -13.73
N VAL A 108 -10.17 27.62 -13.62
CA VAL A 108 -10.24 28.48 -12.43
C VAL A 108 -10.55 27.64 -11.18
N LEU A 109 -11.54 26.76 -11.25
CA LEU A 109 -11.92 25.90 -10.14
C LEU A 109 -10.78 24.94 -9.71
N THR A 110 -10.04 24.37 -10.67
CA THR A 110 -8.87 23.53 -10.35
C THR A 110 -7.79 24.31 -9.62
N THR A 111 -7.52 25.55 -10.03
CA THR A 111 -6.54 26.42 -9.35
C THR A 111 -7.01 26.78 -7.94
N GLU A 112 -8.30 27.09 -7.76
CA GLU A 112 -8.86 27.37 -6.42
C GLU A 112 -8.76 26.16 -5.48
N ILE A 113 -9.01 24.95 -5.99
CA ILE A 113 -8.87 23.70 -5.24
C ILE A 113 -7.41 23.47 -4.87
N GLU A 114 -6.48 23.68 -5.80
CA GLU A 114 -5.05 23.51 -5.58
C GLU A 114 -4.53 24.46 -4.49
N GLU A 115 -4.89 25.75 -4.55
CA GLU A 115 -4.52 26.73 -3.52
C GLU A 115 -5.05 26.37 -2.13
N LEU A 116 -6.30 25.89 -2.04
CA LEU A 116 -6.85 25.41 -0.77
C LEU A 116 -6.10 24.18 -0.24
N ALA A 117 -5.74 23.25 -1.13
CA ALA A 117 -4.97 22.05 -0.78
C ALA A 117 -3.56 22.40 -0.31
N LEU A 118 -2.86 23.33 -0.99
CA LEU A 118 -1.55 23.83 -0.59
C LEU A 118 -1.58 24.53 0.78
N ARG A 119 -2.62 25.32 1.03
CA ARG A 119 -2.83 25.94 2.34
C ARG A 119 -3.13 24.89 3.42
N ALA A 120 -3.89 23.86 3.10
CA ALA A 120 -4.18 22.77 4.03
C ALA A 120 -2.92 21.95 4.35
N SER A 121 -2.09 21.64 3.36
CA SER A 121 -0.91 20.79 3.53
C SER A 121 0.13 21.39 4.47
N ARG A 122 0.34 22.72 4.44
CA ARG A 122 1.37 23.40 5.23
C ARG A 122 1.27 23.16 6.74
N ASP A 123 0.05 23.15 7.28
CA ASP A 123 -0.21 23.02 8.72
C ASP A 123 -0.94 21.71 9.05
N TYR A 124 -0.99 20.76 8.12
CA TYR A 124 -1.82 19.55 8.23
C TYR A 124 -1.54 18.76 9.51
N LEU A 125 -0.27 18.41 9.76
CA LEU A 125 0.13 17.70 10.98
C LEU A 125 -0.03 18.55 12.25
N SER A 126 0.19 19.86 12.16
CA SER A 126 -0.03 20.76 13.31
C SER A 126 -1.49 20.73 13.78
N ARG A 127 -2.46 20.69 12.84
CA ARG A 127 -3.89 20.60 13.17
C ARG A 127 -4.27 19.25 13.75
N TRP A 128 -3.69 18.16 13.23
CA TRP A 128 -3.81 16.84 13.86
C TRP A 128 -3.25 16.83 15.28
N ASN A 129 -2.13 17.50 15.54
CA ASN A 129 -1.56 17.59 16.88
C ASN A 129 -2.51 18.32 17.85
N THR A 130 -3.12 19.43 17.42
CA THR A 130 -4.14 20.13 18.22
C THR A 130 -5.31 19.22 18.55
N HIS A 131 -5.84 18.49 17.56
CA HIS A 131 -6.97 17.56 17.74
C HIS A 131 -6.64 16.41 18.71
N VAL A 132 -5.44 15.85 18.65
CA VAL A 132 -5.00 14.79 19.58
C VAL A 132 -4.83 15.37 20.99
N ALA A 133 -4.26 16.57 21.13
CA ALA A 133 -4.03 17.21 22.42
C ALA A 133 -5.32 17.60 23.16
N THR A 134 -6.43 17.88 22.45
CA THR A 134 -7.74 18.20 23.04
C THR A 134 -8.57 16.98 23.45
N ALA A 135 -8.01 15.76 23.34
CA ALA A 135 -8.56 14.48 23.80
C ALA A 135 -9.76 13.91 23.01
N GLU A 136 -9.75 14.08 21.69
CA GLU A 136 -10.82 13.64 20.77
C GLU A 136 -10.64 12.22 20.18
N LEU A 137 -9.57 11.50 20.55
CA LEU A 137 -9.40 10.12 20.09
C LEU A 137 -10.40 9.19 20.79
N THR A 138 -10.97 8.26 20.03
CA THR A 138 -11.82 7.16 20.51
C THR A 138 -11.33 5.86 19.89
N SER A 139 -11.73 4.70 20.41
CA SER A 139 -11.41 3.40 19.80
C SER A 139 -11.87 3.31 18.33
N GLY A 140 -12.96 3.99 17.98
CA GLY A 140 -13.47 4.06 16.60
C GLY A 140 -12.64 4.92 15.65
N THR A 141 -11.85 5.89 16.15
CA THR A 141 -11.06 6.80 15.32
C THR A 141 -9.59 6.37 15.15
N VAL A 142 -9.15 5.30 15.83
CA VAL A 142 -7.78 4.78 15.77
C VAL A 142 -7.35 4.47 14.33
N GLU A 143 -8.16 3.69 13.60
CA GLU A 143 -7.82 3.26 12.23
C GLU A 143 -7.74 4.45 11.28
N GLN A 144 -8.70 5.37 11.36
CA GLN A 144 -8.74 6.57 10.52
C GLN A 144 -7.54 7.48 10.79
N THR A 145 -7.25 7.74 12.06
CA THR A 145 -6.12 8.59 12.47
C THR A 145 -4.79 7.99 12.02
N ALA A 146 -4.57 6.70 12.26
CA ALA A 146 -3.36 5.99 11.85
C ALA A 146 -3.16 6.07 10.33
N ARG A 147 -4.21 5.86 9.54
CA ARG A 147 -4.14 5.94 8.07
C ARG A 147 -3.83 7.36 7.60
N LEU A 148 -4.59 8.37 8.04
CA LEU A 148 -4.50 9.75 7.52
C LEU A 148 -3.19 10.45 7.89
N VAL A 149 -2.67 10.24 9.10
CA VAL A 149 -1.39 10.82 9.52
C VAL A 149 -0.23 10.15 8.78
N LEU A 150 -0.27 8.82 8.68
CA LEU A 150 0.77 8.05 8.02
C LEU A 150 0.83 8.29 6.51
N THR A 151 -0.31 8.28 5.83
CA THR A 151 -0.37 8.52 4.38
C THR A 151 0.10 9.91 4.03
N HIS A 152 -0.19 10.92 4.86
CA HIS A 152 0.33 12.26 4.65
C HIS A 152 1.86 12.28 4.64
N MET A 153 2.53 11.62 5.59
CA MET A 153 4.00 11.54 5.59
C MET A 153 4.54 10.73 4.40
N LEU A 154 3.90 9.64 4.02
CA LEU A 154 4.28 8.87 2.82
C LEU A 154 4.13 9.70 1.55
N ASP A 155 3.05 10.46 1.44
CA ASP A 155 2.74 11.28 0.26
C ASP A 155 3.56 12.60 0.23
N ASP A 156 4.18 13.00 1.35
CA ASP A 156 5.20 14.07 1.44
C ASP A 156 6.61 13.60 0.99
N GLY A 157 6.76 12.30 0.70
CA GLY A 157 7.95 11.72 0.07
C GLY A 157 8.83 10.86 0.98
N PHE A 158 8.39 10.57 2.21
CA PHE A 158 9.10 9.65 3.09
C PHE A 158 8.90 8.18 2.68
N ASP A 159 9.95 7.38 2.80
CA ASP A 159 9.89 5.94 2.58
C ASP A 159 9.32 5.21 3.80
N GLY A 160 8.49 4.19 3.55
CA GLY A 160 7.85 3.41 4.61
C GLY A 160 8.84 2.77 5.58
N LYS A 161 10.05 2.41 5.14
CA LYS A 161 11.09 1.85 6.01
C LYS A 161 11.68 2.89 6.95
N HIS A 162 11.86 4.12 6.46
CA HIS A 162 12.29 5.24 7.29
C HIS A 162 11.24 5.52 8.37
N LEU A 163 9.97 5.68 7.97
CA LEU A 163 8.87 5.91 8.90
C LEU A 163 8.71 4.76 9.90
N HIS A 164 8.86 3.50 9.47
CA HIS A 164 8.81 2.36 10.38
C HIS A 164 9.91 2.41 11.45
N GLY A 165 11.14 2.76 11.07
CA GLY A 165 12.23 2.96 12.03
C GLY A 165 11.95 4.13 12.99
N PHE A 166 11.46 5.24 12.47
CA PHE A 166 11.09 6.43 13.23
C PHE A 166 9.98 6.17 14.27
N LEU A 167 8.91 5.49 13.88
CA LEU A 167 7.79 5.16 14.78
C LEU A 167 8.24 4.20 15.89
N LYS A 168 9.03 3.15 15.55
CA LYS A 168 9.58 2.22 16.54
C LYS A 168 10.53 2.90 17.52
N ALA A 169 11.40 3.78 17.04
CA ALA A 169 12.29 4.55 17.89
C ALA A 169 11.50 5.45 18.86
N THR A 170 10.40 6.04 18.38
CA THR A 170 9.54 6.88 19.22
C THR A 170 8.91 6.06 20.34
N LEU A 171 8.29 4.91 20.05
CA LEU A 171 7.71 4.02 21.07
C LEU A 171 8.75 3.49 22.07
N ALA A 172 9.98 3.24 21.62
CA ALA A 172 11.05 2.81 22.52
C ALA A 172 11.46 3.89 23.54
N THR A 173 11.26 5.17 23.20
CA THR A 173 11.63 6.31 24.05
C THR A 173 10.46 6.90 24.83
N THR A 174 9.24 6.72 24.37
CA THR A 174 8.06 7.41 24.91
C THR A 174 6.78 6.64 24.60
N THR A 175 6.04 6.30 25.65
CA THR A 175 4.70 5.69 25.57
C THR A 175 3.60 6.70 25.95
N ALA A 176 3.86 7.59 26.91
CA ALA A 176 2.96 8.70 27.23
C ALA A 176 2.98 9.75 26.11
N LYS A 177 1.82 10.12 25.57
CA LYS A 177 1.74 11.08 24.44
C LYS A 177 2.54 10.67 23.19
N ALA A 178 2.61 9.37 22.92
CA ALA A 178 3.38 8.82 21.80
C ALA A 178 2.95 9.41 20.45
N LEU A 179 1.65 9.57 20.21
CA LEU A 179 1.14 10.11 18.95
C LEU A 179 1.42 11.61 18.81
N GLU A 180 1.23 12.41 19.87
CA GLU A 180 1.62 13.84 19.87
C GLU A 180 3.10 13.99 19.47
N THR A 181 3.97 13.15 20.03
CA THR A 181 5.42 13.15 19.72
C THR A 181 5.67 12.80 18.25
N VAL A 182 5.01 11.76 17.73
CA VAL A 182 5.10 11.37 16.31
C VAL A 182 4.65 12.51 15.40
N ILE A 183 3.52 13.15 15.69
CA ILE A 183 2.96 14.21 14.86
C ILE A 183 3.83 15.46 14.89
N LEU A 184 4.32 15.89 16.05
CA LEU A 184 5.19 17.06 16.19
C LEU A 184 6.50 16.87 15.42
N ARG A 185 7.19 15.75 15.63
CA ARG A 185 8.44 15.44 14.92
C ARG A 185 8.21 15.21 13.43
N GLY A 186 7.11 14.55 13.07
CA GLY A 186 6.71 14.38 11.67
C GLY A 186 6.44 15.73 10.98
N HIS A 187 5.83 16.68 11.69
CA HIS A 187 5.62 18.04 11.18
C HIS A 187 6.93 18.77 10.91
N GLU A 188 7.90 18.68 11.83
CA GLU A 188 9.24 19.22 11.64
C GLU A 188 9.92 18.60 10.41
N MET A 189 9.91 17.26 10.33
CA MET A 189 10.48 16.51 9.20
C MET A 189 9.88 16.91 7.84
N CYS A 190 8.56 17.10 7.74
CA CYS A 190 7.91 17.50 6.48
C CYS A 190 8.30 18.93 6.03
N ARG A 191 8.75 19.78 6.96
CA ARG A 191 9.16 21.17 6.69
C ARG A 191 10.63 21.31 6.33
N GLU A 192 11.46 20.35 6.72
CA GLU A 192 12.87 20.32 6.31
C GLU A 192 12.97 20.11 4.81
N PRO A 193 13.79 20.87 4.06
CA PRO A 193 13.94 20.65 2.62
C PRO A 193 14.49 19.25 2.31
N GLU A 194 14.28 18.76 1.08
CA GLU A 194 14.92 17.53 0.62
C GLU A 194 16.45 17.64 0.71
N ASN A 195 17.10 16.52 1.05
CA ASN A 195 18.56 16.39 1.09
C ASN A 195 19.08 15.68 -0.16
N THR A 196 20.32 16.01 -0.54
CA THR A 196 21.02 15.33 -1.63
C THR A 196 21.74 14.08 -1.11
N TYR A 197 21.39 12.93 -1.64
CA TYR A 197 22.04 11.65 -1.35
C TYR A 197 22.84 11.18 -2.56
N SER A 198 24.13 10.90 -2.37
CA SER A 198 24.99 10.32 -3.41
C SER A 198 25.26 8.84 -3.16
N PHE A 199 25.19 8.05 -4.22
CA PHE A 199 25.40 6.62 -4.21
C PHE A 199 26.49 6.21 -5.18
N ALA A 200 27.38 5.35 -4.71
CA ALA A 200 28.33 4.63 -5.55
C ALA A 200 27.82 3.21 -5.80
N VAL A 201 27.62 2.89 -7.08
CA VAL A 201 26.94 1.68 -7.56
C VAL A 201 27.88 0.83 -8.41
N PRO A 202 28.32 -0.33 -7.92
CA PRO A 202 29.14 -1.24 -8.70
C PRO A 202 28.33 -1.84 -9.87
N ILE A 203 28.96 -1.92 -11.05
CA ILE A 203 28.42 -2.69 -12.18
C ILE A 203 28.75 -4.17 -11.95
N GLN A 204 27.73 -5.02 -11.92
CA GLN A 204 27.83 -6.45 -11.60
C GLN A 204 27.94 -7.34 -12.85
N SER A 205 27.23 -7.01 -13.93
CA SER A 205 27.22 -7.80 -15.17
C SER A 205 27.14 -6.92 -16.42
N GLY A 206 27.58 -7.45 -17.57
CA GLY A 206 27.57 -6.75 -18.86
C GLY A 206 28.90 -6.89 -19.62
N ASN A 207 29.03 -6.22 -20.77
CA ASN A 207 30.31 -6.13 -21.47
C ASN A 207 31.10 -4.95 -20.90
N ARG A 208 32.04 -5.25 -20.01
CA ARG A 208 32.76 -4.28 -19.18
C ARG A 208 33.32 -3.08 -19.95
N ALA A 209 34.07 -3.31 -21.02
CA ALA A 209 34.69 -2.25 -21.81
C ALA A 209 33.61 -1.33 -22.43
N ARG A 210 32.52 -1.93 -22.90
CA ARG A 210 31.39 -1.20 -23.48
C ARG A 210 30.58 -0.44 -22.44
N GLU A 211 30.36 -1.01 -21.24
CA GLU A 211 29.63 -0.32 -20.17
C GLU A 211 30.39 0.91 -19.69
N VAL A 212 31.70 0.77 -19.47
CA VAL A 212 32.59 1.87 -19.10
C VAL A 212 32.53 2.98 -20.15
N ALA A 213 32.63 2.65 -21.44
CA ALA A 213 32.48 3.64 -22.51
C ALA A 213 31.09 4.30 -22.54
N SER A 214 30.02 3.52 -22.33
CA SER A 214 28.63 4.02 -22.41
C SER A 214 28.22 4.85 -21.20
N LEU A 215 28.85 4.65 -20.05
CA LEU A 215 28.54 5.30 -18.77
C LEU A 215 29.65 6.26 -18.31
N GLN A 216 30.55 6.67 -19.22
CA GLN A 216 31.75 7.46 -18.89
C GLN A 216 31.48 8.70 -18.02
N ASN A 217 30.36 9.39 -18.26
CA ASN A 217 29.97 10.60 -17.52
C ASN A 217 29.49 10.33 -16.09
N LEU A 218 29.27 9.05 -15.75
CA LEU A 218 28.81 8.61 -14.44
C LEU A 218 29.90 7.83 -13.70
N LEU A 219 31.03 7.51 -14.34
CA LEU A 219 32.07 6.72 -13.71
C LEU A 219 32.72 7.47 -12.57
N LEU A 220 32.86 6.80 -11.43
CA LEU A 220 33.70 7.24 -10.33
C LEU A 220 35.13 6.74 -10.54
N ASP A 221 36.10 7.48 -10.01
CA ASP A 221 37.48 7.01 -9.89
C ASP A 221 37.51 5.75 -8.99
N ILE A 222 38.04 4.65 -9.53
CA ILE A 222 38.01 3.36 -8.83
C ILE A 222 38.94 3.32 -7.63
N ASP A 223 40.04 4.08 -7.65
CA ASP A 223 41.00 4.11 -6.56
C ASP A 223 40.48 4.98 -5.41
N GLU A 224 39.88 6.13 -5.71
CA GLU A 224 39.13 6.94 -4.72
C GLU A 224 38.03 6.09 -4.07
N PHE A 225 37.27 5.35 -4.88
CA PHE A 225 36.21 4.50 -4.37
C PHE A 225 36.73 3.36 -3.49
N ARG A 226 37.82 2.70 -3.89
CA ARG A 226 38.43 1.61 -3.11
C ARG A 226 38.93 2.12 -1.77
N GLU A 227 39.50 3.32 -1.73
CA GLU A 227 39.89 3.97 -0.48
C GLU A 227 38.66 4.24 0.41
N GLU A 228 37.59 4.80 -0.15
CA GLU A 228 36.35 5.06 0.60
C GLU A 228 35.70 3.76 1.09
N ALA A 229 35.60 2.76 0.23
CA ALA A 229 35.06 1.44 0.55
C ALA A 229 35.85 0.76 1.66
N SER A 230 37.19 0.89 1.68
CA SER A 230 38.06 0.30 2.71
C SER A 230 37.77 0.82 4.13
N LYS A 231 37.20 2.02 4.24
CA LYS A 231 36.82 2.66 5.51
C LYS A 231 35.49 2.14 6.06
N ILE A 232 34.73 1.38 5.26
CA ILE A 232 33.48 0.78 5.70
C ILE A 232 33.78 -0.47 6.52
N PRO A 233 33.24 -0.60 7.74
CA PRO A 233 33.44 -1.80 8.54
C PRO A 233 32.97 -3.04 7.79
N ASN A 234 33.86 -4.04 7.65
CA ASN A 234 33.53 -5.31 7.04
C ASN A 234 32.77 -6.21 8.02
N ALA A 235 31.57 -5.78 8.41
CA ALA A 235 30.72 -6.44 9.39
C ALA A 235 29.48 -7.02 8.72
N GLY A 236 29.54 -8.32 8.40
CA GLY A 236 28.40 -9.11 7.96
C GLY A 236 28.36 -9.46 6.47
N PRO A 237 27.38 -10.28 6.06
CA PRO A 237 27.33 -10.88 4.73
C PRO A 237 27.23 -9.86 3.59
N LYS A 238 26.56 -8.72 3.82
CA LYS A 238 26.43 -7.65 2.82
C LYS A 238 27.76 -6.98 2.50
N ALA A 239 28.55 -6.68 3.53
CA ALA A 239 29.87 -6.08 3.37
C ALA A 239 30.80 -7.04 2.59
N ASN A 240 30.77 -8.34 2.91
CA ASN A 240 31.56 -9.34 2.19
C ASN A 240 31.25 -9.40 0.69
N VAL A 241 29.96 -9.35 0.32
CA VAL A 241 29.55 -9.36 -1.10
C VAL A 241 30.00 -8.07 -1.78
N PHE A 242 29.78 -6.93 -1.14
CA PHE A 242 30.18 -5.63 -1.66
C PHE A 242 31.71 -5.56 -1.88
N HIS A 243 32.51 -5.83 -0.84
CA HIS A 243 33.98 -5.78 -0.95
C HIS A 243 34.51 -6.73 -2.02
N ARG A 244 33.92 -7.92 -2.19
CA ARG A 244 34.30 -8.86 -3.24
C ARG A 244 34.08 -8.32 -4.66
N ILE A 245 33.00 -7.56 -4.87
CA ILE A 245 32.71 -6.96 -6.17
C ILE A 245 33.70 -5.82 -6.45
N VAL A 246 33.97 -4.99 -5.43
CA VAL A 246 34.80 -3.79 -5.55
C VAL A 246 36.29 -4.10 -5.62
N SER A 247 36.74 -5.21 -5.02
CA SER A 247 38.14 -5.62 -5.02
C SER A 247 38.61 -6.25 -6.33
N GLN A 248 37.73 -6.47 -7.31
CA GLN A 248 38.13 -6.96 -8.63
C GLN A 248 38.88 -5.88 -9.41
N ASP A 249 39.95 -6.24 -10.11
CA ASP A 249 40.71 -5.28 -10.94
C ASP A 249 39.90 -4.73 -12.11
N SER A 250 38.87 -5.46 -12.54
CA SER A 250 37.93 -5.04 -13.55
C SER A 250 36.69 -4.33 -12.97
N ALA A 251 36.69 -3.97 -11.69
CA ALA A 251 35.59 -3.25 -11.07
C ALA A 251 35.43 -1.84 -11.66
N ALA A 252 34.19 -1.36 -11.72
CA ALA A 252 33.88 0.06 -11.93
C ALA A 252 32.49 0.30 -11.45
N VAL A 253 32.32 1.57 -11.14
CA VAL A 253 31.37 2.07 -10.20
C VAL A 253 30.88 3.34 -10.81
N ILE A 254 29.57 3.50 -10.83
CA ILE A 254 28.95 4.76 -11.23
C ILE A 254 28.49 5.52 -10.00
N GLU A 255 28.50 6.84 -10.09
CA GLU A 255 27.92 7.74 -9.11
C GLU A 255 26.57 8.27 -9.59
N LEU A 256 25.58 8.20 -8.71
CA LEU A 256 24.26 8.78 -8.95
C LEU A 256 23.80 9.52 -7.68
N SER A 257 23.26 10.71 -7.87
CA SER A 257 22.74 11.55 -6.78
C SER A 257 21.24 11.84 -6.95
N PHE A 258 20.52 11.88 -5.83
CA PHE A 258 19.07 12.15 -5.80
C PHE A 258 18.71 13.08 -4.65
N GLN A 259 17.77 14.00 -4.89
CA GLN A 259 17.07 14.70 -3.82
C GLN A 259 16.00 13.79 -3.24
N ALA A 260 15.92 13.69 -1.92
CA ALA A 260 14.85 12.99 -1.22
C ALA A 260 14.70 13.48 0.22
N ARG A 261 13.57 13.15 0.85
CA ARG A 261 13.33 13.42 2.28
C ARG A 261 14.19 12.56 3.20
N ASP A 262 14.48 11.33 2.78
CA ASP A 262 15.24 10.38 3.59
C ASP A 262 16.12 9.43 2.75
N PRO A 263 17.09 8.75 3.37
CA PRO A 263 18.02 7.89 2.63
C PRO A 263 17.39 6.66 1.98
N HIS A 264 16.27 6.15 2.52
CA HIS A 264 15.54 5.03 1.94
C HIS A 264 14.74 5.48 0.71
N ALA A 265 14.08 6.64 0.76
CA ALA A 265 13.42 7.23 -0.40
C ALA A 265 14.43 7.49 -1.54
N ALA A 266 15.63 7.98 -1.21
CA ALA A 266 16.72 8.14 -2.18
C ALA A 266 17.19 6.80 -2.77
N THR A 267 17.25 5.74 -1.96
CA THR A 267 17.59 4.38 -2.41
C THR A 267 16.53 3.83 -3.37
N SER A 268 15.24 4.12 -3.12
CA SER A 268 14.13 3.74 -4.00
C SER A 268 14.21 4.47 -5.36
N LYS A 269 14.51 5.79 -5.36
CA LYS A 269 14.76 6.57 -6.59
C LYS A 269 15.99 6.04 -7.36
N LEU A 270 17.05 5.65 -6.65
CA LEU A 270 18.22 5.01 -7.23
C LEU A 270 17.83 3.72 -7.95
N HIS A 271 17.10 2.83 -7.28
CA HIS A 271 16.70 1.55 -7.85
C HIS A 271 15.90 1.73 -9.15
N GLU A 272 14.91 2.62 -9.15
CA GLU A 272 14.13 2.93 -10.35
C GLU A 272 15.01 3.44 -11.49
N ARG A 273 16.01 4.28 -11.18
CA ARG A 273 16.95 4.79 -12.19
C ARG A 273 17.83 3.67 -12.77
N LEU A 274 18.34 2.77 -11.93
CA LEU A 274 19.14 1.63 -12.35
C LEU A 274 18.33 0.70 -13.24
N MET A 275 17.10 0.35 -12.85
CA MET A 275 16.18 -0.46 -13.67
C MET A 275 15.96 0.17 -15.06
N LYS A 276 15.76 1.48 -15.14
CA LYS A 276 15.60 2.17 -16.44
C LYS A 276 16.86 2.07 -17.31
N ILE A 277 18.04 2.11 -16.71
CA ILE A 277 19.32 1.95 -17.44
C ILE A 277 19.45 0.51 -17.95
N GLU A 278 19.18 -0.48 -17.11
CA GLU A 278 19.20 -1.90 -17.48
C GLU A 278 18.19 -2.21 -18.60
N GLN A 279 16.96 -1.72 -18.48
CA GLN A 279 15.91 -1.88 -19.50
C GLN A 279 16.31 -1.27 -20.85
N ARG A 280 16.89 -0.07 -20.86
CA ARG A 280 17.41 0.55 -22.10
C ARG A 280 18.54 -0.27 -22.71
N ALA A 281 19.43 -0.80 -21.89
CA ALA A 281 20.50 -1.68 -22.36
C ALA A 281 19.94 -2.97 -22.96
N THR A 282 18.92 -3.57 -22.34
CA THR A 282 18.24 -4.76 -22.86
C THR A 282 17.57 -4.49 -24.20
N VAL A 283 16.74 -3.45 -24.30
CA VAL A 283 16.03 -3.08 -25.55
C VAL A 283 17.00 -2.71 -26.65
N GLY A 284 18.03 -1.91 -26.35
CA GLY A 284 18.99 -1.44 -27.35
C GLY A 284 19.95 -2.51 -27.88
N ARG A 285 20.05 -3.66 -27.20
CA ARG A 285 21.05 -4.69 -27.54
C ARG A 285 20.44 -6.04 -27.92
N GLY A 286 19.22 -6.34 -27.49
CA GLY A 286 18.56 -7.62 -27.77
C GLY A 286 19.32 -8.86 -27.27
N VAL A 287 20.21 -8.72 -26.29
CA VAL A 287 21.09 -9.80 -25.79
C VAL A 287 20.68 -10.34 -24.43
N THR A 288 21.02 -11.61 -24.21
CA THR A 288 20.84 -12.40 -22.98
C THR A 288 21.78 -11.99 -21.83
N ARG A 289 22.93 -11.36 -22.10
CA ARG A 289 23.84 -10.83 -21.04
C ARG A 289 23.49 -9.38 -20.75
N ALA A 290 22.47 -9.19 -19.93
CA ALA A 290 22.01 -7.87 -19.51
C ALA A 290 23.10 -7.14 -18.71
N LEU A 291 23.21 -5.83 -18.96
CA LEU A 291 23.83 -4.91 -18.00
C LEU A 291 23.09 -5.09 -16.67
N GLY A 292 23.84 -5.27 -15.59
CA GLY A 292 23.28 -5.45 -14.27
C GLY A 292 24.10 -4.71 -13.23
N PHE A 293 23.43 -4.07 -12.27
CA PHE A 293 24.05 -3.38 -11.15
C PHE A 293 24.03 -4.23 -9.89
N SER A 294 25.00 -3.98 -8.99
CA SER A 294 25.02 -4.66 -7.70
C SER A 294 23.80 -4.31 -6.87
N PRO A 295 23.14 -5.30 -6.21
CA PRO A 295 22.07 -5.05 -5.25
C PRO A 295 22.51 -4.21 -4.04
N ILE A 296 23.82 -4.21 -3.75
CA ILE A 296 24.40 -3.55 -2.59
C ILE A 296 25.20 -2.33 -3.06
N VAL A 297 24.86 -1.18 -2.53
CA VAL A 297 25.43 0.12 -2.92
C VAL A 297 26.01 0.84 -1.71
N LEU A 298 26.97 1.73 -1.94
CA LEU A 298 27.46 2.64 -0.91
C LEU A 298 26.68 3.94 -0.97
N ASP A 299 25.95 4.26 0.10
CA ASP A 299 25.47 5.62 0.38
C ASP A 299 26.65 6.44 0.92
N ARG A 300 27.23 7.28 0.06
CA ARG A 300 28.40 8.11 0.37
C ARG A 300 28.04 9.21 1.37
N THR A 301 26.81 9.74 1.30
CA THR A 301 26.31 10.78 2.20
C THR A 301 26.28 10.30 3.65
N ASN A 302 25.76 9.10 3.91
CA ASN A 302 25.67 8.53 5.26
C ASN A 302 26.79 7.54 5.61
N LYS A 303 27.72 7.28 4.68
CA LYS A 303 28.81 6.30 4.81
C LYS A 303 28.31 4.92 5.22
N LYS A 304 27.26 4.43 4.55
CA LYS A 304 26.60 3.15 4.87
C LYS A 304 26.32 2.32 3.63
N LEU A 305 26.47 1.00 3.75
CA LEU A 305 26.01 0.08 2.72
C LEU A 305 24.48 -0.04 2.76
N ARG A 306 23.85 0.03 1.60
CA ARG A 306 22.41 -0.12 1.40
C ARG A 306 22.11 -1.20 0.40
N ASP A 307 20.89 -1.73 0.50
CA ASP A 307 20.36 -2.72 -0.42
C ASP A 307 18.97 -2.29 -0.84
N PHE A 308 18.68 -2.35 -2.14
CA PHE A 308 17.41 -1.97 -2.73
C PHE A 308 16.46 -3.15 -3.03
N TYR A 309 16.88 -4.42 -2.90
CA TYR A 309 16.03 -5.60 -3.11
C TYR A 309 14.98 -5.84 -2.01
N PHE A 310 14.99 -5.04 -0.95
CA PHE A 310 14.12 -5.24 0.22
C PHE A 310 12.75 -4.53 0.13
N GLY A 311 12.46 -3.80 -0.94
CA GLY A 311 11.25 -2.97 -1.07
C GLY A 311 10.01 -3.68 -1.64
N THR A 312 10.18 -4.53 -2.65
CA THR A 312 9.08 -5.25 -3.29
C THR A 312 8.96 -6.65 -2.70
N LYS A 313 8.07 -6.85 -1.71
CA LYS A 313 7.71 -8.21 -1.34
C LYS A 313 7.09 -8.93 -2.54
N PRO A 314 7.39 -10.22 -2.74
CA PRO A 314 6.72 -10.99 -3.77
C PRO A 314 5.21 -10.94 -3.54
N MET A 315 4.45 -10.97 -4.62
CA MET A 315 3.02 -11.22 -4.57
C MET A 315 2.83 -12.67 -4.12
N ILE A 316 2.38 -12.87 -2.89
CA ILE A 316 2.24 -14.19 -2.29
C ILE A 316 0.80 -14.65 -2.46
N VAL A 317 0.62 -15.85 -3.01
CA VAL A 317 -0.67 -16.54 -3.18
C VAL A 317 -0.60 -17.86 -2.40
N PRO A 318 -0.78 -17.83 -1.05
CA PRO A 318 -0.54 -18.99 -0.19
C PRO A 318 -1.34 -20.24 -0.53
N SER A 319 -2.50 -20.10 -1.17
CA SER A 319 -3.37 -21.21 -1.52
C SER A 319 -2.78 -22.13 -2.59
N LEU A 320 -1.80 -21.67 -3.38
CA LEU A 320 -1.04 -22.55 -4.27
C LEU A 320 -0.26 -23.60 -3.48
N ASP A 321 0.45 -23.15 -2.45
CA ASP A 321 1.24 -24.00 -1.57
C ASP A 321 0.34 -24.90 -0.70
N ARG A 322 -0.69 -24.30 -0.10
CA ARG A 322 -1.63 -24.99 0.80
C ARG A 322 -2.33 -26.17 0.13
N HIS A 323 -2.57 -26.08 -1.17
CA HIS A 323 -3.27 -27.10 -1.96
C HIS A 323 -2.35 -27.84 -2.94
N SER A 324 -1.03 -27.62 -2.86
CA SER A 324 -0.01 -28.27 -3.69
C SER A 324 -0.23 -28.15 -5.22
N LEU A 325 -0.74 -27.02 -5.68
CA LEU A 325 -1.20 -26.82 -7.08
C LEU A 325 -0.07 -26.58 -8.10
N TYR A 326 1.19 -26.87 -7.76
CA TYR A 326 2.33 -26.54 -8.62
C TYR A 326 2.42 -27.39 -9.90
N THR A 327 1.83 -28.59 -9.88
CA THR A 327 1.83 -29.55 -11.00
C THR A 327 0.46 -29.74 -11.63
N ASP A 328 -0.57 -29.17 -11.01
CA ASP A 328 -1.95 -29.38 -11.41
C ASP A 328 -2.30 -28.52 -12.62
N THR A 329 -3.20 -29.03 -13.47
CA THR A 329 -3.73 -28.24 -14.58
C THR A 329 -4.74 -27.24 -14.03
N LEU A 330 -4.31 -25.99 -13.94
CA LEU A 330 -5.20 -24.88 -13.62
C LEU A 330 -6.02 -24.49 -14.85
N ASP A 331 -7.16 -23.84 -14.60
CA ASP A 331 -7.89 -23.16 -15.65
C ASP A 331 -6.99 -22.10 -16.32
N ALA A 332 -7.04 -22.00 -17.65
CA ALA A 332 -6.15 -21.12 -18.42
C ALA A 332 -6.27 -19.64 -18.02
N GLN A 333 -7.46 -19.19 -17.61
CA GLN A 333 -7.66 -17.82 -17.15
C GLN A 333 -6.88 -17.56 -15.86
N LEU A 334 -6.94 -18.52 -14.93
CA LEU A 334 -6.26 -18.47 -13.64
C LEU A 334 -4.74 -18.60 -13.80
N ASP A 335 -4.28 -19.55 -14.62
CA ASP A 335 -2.86 -19.79 -14.87
C ASP A 335 -2.18 -18.57 -15.52
N ASN A 336 -2.82 -18.00 -16.54
CA ASN A 336 -2.34 -16.76 -17.16
C ASN A 336 -2.29 -15.60 -16.16
N ALA A 337 -3.30 -15.45 -15.30
CA ALA A 337 -3.29 -14.41 -14.27
C ALA A 337 -2.11 -14.60 -13.30
N LEU A 338 -1.83 -15.82 -12.85
CA LEU A 338 -0.66 -16.13 -12.01
C LEU A 338 0.66 -15.82 -12.73
N GLY A 339 0.76 -16.15 -14.01
CA GLY A 339 1.90 -15.78 -14.85
C GLY A 339 2.13 -14.27 -14.90
N LEU A 340 1.07 -13.48 -15.13
CA LEU A 340 1.13 -12.02 -15.12
C LEU A 340 1.58 -11.49 -13.74
N LEU A 341 1.04 -12.02 -12.64
CA LEU A 341 1.41 -11.60 -11.29
C LEU A 341 2.88 -11.90 -10.97
N SER A 342 3.41 -13.03 -11.43
CA SER A 342 4.80 -13.42 -11.18
C SER A 342 5.80 -12.41 -11.78
N SER A 343 5.43 -11.78 -12.90
CA SER A 343 6.29 -10.84 -13.63
C SER A 343 6.41 -9.47 -12.97
N VAL A 344 5.43 -9.06 -12.14
CA VAL A 344 5.31 -7.69 -11.60
C VAL A 344 6.54 -7.24 -10.81
N ARG A 345 7.25 -8.18 -10.18
CA ARG A 345 8.42 -7.92 -9.33
C ARG A 345 9.55 -7.22 -10.08
N ASP A 346 9.78 -7.59 -11.33
CA ASP A 346 10.95 -7.16 -12.10
C ASP A 346 10.61 -6.01 -13.08
N LEU A 347 9.39 -5.48 -12.98
CA LEU A 347 8.86 -4.45 -13.86
C LEU A 347 8.93 -3.06 -13.23
N SER A 348 8.99 -2.04 -14.08
CA SER A 348 8.84 -0.65 -13.65
C SER A 348 7.42 -0.40 -13.16
N SER A 349 7.20 0.61 -12.29
CA SER A 349 5.88 0.93 -11.74
C SER A 349 4.78 1.06 -12.79
N VAL A 350 5.10 1.67 -13.94
CA VAL A 350 4.18 1.81 -15.08
C VAL A 350 3.79 0.45 -15.66
N ALA A 351 4.77 -0.42 -15.92
CA ALA A 351 4.51 -1.75 -16.47
C ALA A 351 3.80 -2.65 -15.44
N SER A 352 4.15 -2.54 -14.16
CA SER A 352 3.49 -3.24 -13.06
C SER A 352 1.99 -2.92 -13.00
N VAL A 353 1.59 -1.64 -13.17
CA VAL A 353 0.16 -1.27 -13.23
C VAL A 353 -0.57 -2.02 -14.35
N ALA A 354 0.01 -2.05 -15.55
CA ALA A 354 -0.61 -2.72 -16.70
C ALA A 354 -0.75 -4.23 -16.46
N MET A 355 0.29 -4.89 -15.93
CA MET A 355 0.27 -6.33 -15.67
C MET A 355 -0.67 -6.72 -14.52
N LEU A 356 -0.70 -5.92 -13.44
CA LEU A 356 -1.65 -6.11 -12.35
C LEU A 356 -3.09 -5.97 -12.84
N TRP A 357 -3.37 -4.93 -13.64
CA TRP A 357 -4.70 -4.75 -14.21
C TRP A 357 -5.07 -5.89 -15.15
N ALA A 358 -4.17 -6.30 -16.04
CA ALA A 358 -4.41 -7.41 -16.96
C ALA A 358 -4.71 -8.72 -16.22
N ALA A 359 -4.10 -8.97 -15.05
CA ALA A 359 -4.45 -10.13 -14.22
C ALA A 359 -5.88 -10.02 -13.65
N VAL A 360 -6.29 -8.84 -13.18
CA VAL A 360 -7.64 -8.61 -12.63
C VAL A 360 -8.71 -8.69 -13.73
N GLU A 361 -8.51 -7.97 -14.83
CA GLU A 361 -9.40 -7.95 -15.98
C GLU A 361 -9.44 -9.31 -16.67
N GLY A 362 -8.30 -9.99 -16.76
CA GLY A 362 -8.19 -11.34 -17.28
C GLY A 362 -9.04 -12.33 -16.49
N LEU A 363 -9.19 -12.18 -15.17
CA LEU A 363 -10.00 -13.05 -14.30
C LEU A 363 -11.49 -12.70 -14.26
N LEU A 364 -11.82 -11.41 -14.22
CA LEU A 364 -13.18 -10.95 -13.90
C LEU A 364 -13.86 -10.19 -15.05
N GLY A 365 -13.12 -9.84 -16.10
CA GLY A 365 -13.66 -9.19 -17.27
C GLY A 365 -14.56 -10.13 -18.09
N HIS A 366 -15.54 -9.55 -18.76
CA HIS A 366 -16.39 -10.24 -19.71
C HIS A 366 -16.85 -9.27 -20.82
N PRO A 367 -17.22 -9.78 -22.01
CA PRO A 367 -17.67 -8.93 -23.11
C PRO A 367 -18.83 -8.00 -22.70
N GLY A 368 -18.71 -6.73 -23.07
CA GLY A 368 -19.72 -5.70 -22.77
C GLY A 368 -19.68 -5.12 -21.34
N ALA A 369 -18.84 -5.65 -20.44
CA ALA A 369 -18.64 -5.08 -19.11
C ALA A 369 -17.85 -3.77 -19.17
N ALA A 370 -18.11 -2.86 -18.24
CA ALA A 370 -17.18 -1.77 -18.00
C ALA A 370 -15.97 -2.30 -17.20
N GLY A 371 -14.76 -1.79 -17.45
CA GLY A 371 -13.57 -2.23 -16.70
C GLY A 371 -13.73 -2.08 -15.18
N ILE A 372 -14.50 -1.08 -14.74
CA ILE A 372 -14.84 -0.89 -13.31
C ILE A 372 -15.58 -2.08 -12.68
N ASP A 373 -16.27 -2.91 -13.47
CA ASP A 373 -17.01 -4.07 -12.97
C ASP A 373 -16.07 -5.15 -12.45
N ALA A 374 -14.90 -5.32 -13.09
CA ALA A 374 -13.85 -6.23 -12.64
C ALA A 374 -13.20 -5.71 -11.34
N ALA A 375 -12.96 -4.39 -11.26
CA ALA A 375 -12.44 -3.75 -10.05
C ALA A 375 -13.38 -3.95 -8.85
N ASP A 376 -14.67 -3.69 -9.04
CA ASP A 376 -15.69 -3.86 -8.01
C ASP A 376 -15.92 -5.33 -7.65
N GLY A 377 -15.82 -6.23 -8.64
CA GLY A 377 -15.92 -7.67 -8.41
C GLY A 377 -14.81 -8.17 -7.50
N LEU A 378 -13.56 -7.77 -7.75
CA LEU A 378 -12.43 -8.15 -6.90
C LEU A 378 -12.53 -7.49 -5.53
N ALA A 379 -12.97 -6.23 -5.45
CA ALA A 379 -13.22 -5.54 -4.19
C ALA A 379 -14.18 -6.33 -3.29
N ALA A 380 -15.29 -6.81 -3.84
CA ALA A 380 -16.26 -7.62 -3.12
C ALA A 380 -15.64 -8.95 -2.62
N VAL A 381 -14.88 -9.65 -3.47
CA VAL A 381 -14.22 -10.91 -3.09
C VAL A 381 -13.26 -10.72 -1.91
N VAL A 382 -12.45 -9.67 -1.96
CA VAL A 382 -11.48 -9.35 -0.90
C VAL A 382 -12.21 -8.87 0.36
N ALA A 383 -13.25 -8.04 0.23
CA ALA A 383 -14.09 -7.59 1.35
C ALA A 383 -14.73 -8.75 2.11
N CYS A 384 -15.33 -9.72 1.42
CA CYS A 384 -15.88 -10.91 2.06
C CYS A 384 -14.82 -11.81 2.73
N SER A 385 -13.56 -11.71 2.31
CA SER A 385 -12.46 -12.48 2.88
C SER A 385 -11.85 -11.78 4.11
N PHE A 386 -12.13 -10.49 4.32
CA PHE A 386 -11.52 -9.67 5.35
C PHE A 386 -11.79 -10.16 6.78
N PRO A 387 -13.04 -10.44 7.22
CA PRO A 387 -13.28 -10.84 8.61
C PRO A 387 -12.60 -12.15 8.96
N ARG A 388 -12.59 -13.09 8.00
CA ARG A 388 -11.90 -14.36 8.14
C ARG A 388 -10.38 -14.16 8.26
N ALA A 389 -9.79 -13.28 7.46
CA ALA A 389 -8.36 -12.99 7.52
C ALA A 389 -7.96 -12.39 8.87
N GLU A 390 -8.73 -11.44 9.41
CA GLU A 390 -8.48 -10.87 10.75
C GLU A 390 -8.54 -11.94 11.85
N LEU A 391 -9.55 -12.81 11.82
CA LEU A 391 -9.70 -13.91 12.79
C LEU A 391 -8.59 -14.96 12.63
N GLU A 392 -8.23 -15.34 11.40
CA GLU A 392 -7.15 -16.31 11.15
C GLU A 392 -5.79 -15.78 11.62
N ASP A 393 -5.55 -14.47 11.50
CA ASP A 393 -4.35 -13.84 12.03
C ASP A 393 -4.32 -13.90 13.57
N LEU A 394 -5.43 -13.60 14.24
CA LEU A 394 -5.55 -13.74 15.71
C LEU A 394 -5.46 -15.20 16.18
N LEU A 395 -5.74 -16.16 15.31
CA LEU A 395 -5.60 -17.60 15.56
C LEU A 395 -4.18 -18.14 15.30
N ARG A 396 -3.21 -17.31 14.91
CA ARG A 396 -1.81 -17.76 14.79
C ARG A 396 -1.26 -18.21 16.14
N LYS A 397 -0.32 -19.15 16.12
CA LYS A 397 0.14 -19.84 17.33
C LYS A 397 0.76 -18.86 18.33
N GLU A 398 1.54 -17.93 17.83
CA GLU A 398 2.26 -16.92 18.59
C GLU A 398 1.27 -16.05 19.37
N ILE A 399 0.28 -15.47 18.68
CA ILE A 399 -0.76 -14.62 19.30
C ILE A 399 -1.66 -15.44 20.23
N ARG A 400 -2.01 -16.69 19.88
CA ARG A 400 -2.80 -17.55 20.76
C ARG A 400 -2.13 -17.83 22.10
N GLN A 401 -0.80 -17.84 22.17
CA GLN A 401 -0.09 -18.01 23.43
C GLN A 401 -0.24 -16.80 24.36
N GLU A 402 -0.58 -15.64 23.82
CA GLU A 402 -0.72 -14.36 24.52
C GLU A 402 -2.15 -14.08 25.02
N ILE A 403 -3.11 -14.97 24.71
CA ILE A 403 -4.47 -14.93 25.27
C ILE A 403 -4.37 -15.11 26.80
N LEU A 404 -5.10 -14.31 27.58
CA LEU A 404 -5.03 -14.38 29.04
C LEU A 404 -5.83 -15.56 29.63
N ASP A 405 -6.92 -15.95 28.98
CA ASP A 405 -7.80 -17.05 29.41
C ASP A 405 -7.29 -18.44 28.97
N SER A 406 -6.98 -19.30 29.95
CA SER A 406 -6.54 -20.67 29.73
C SER A 406 -7.64 -21.62 29.24
N GLY A 407 -8.91 -21.38 29.64
CA GLY A 407 -10.06 -22.16 29.19
C GLY A 407 -10.35 -21.94 27.71
N LEU A 408 -10.24 -20.69 27.24
CA LEU A 408 -10.31 -20.37 25.82
C LEU A 408 -9.20 -21.05 25.01
N LYS A 409 -7.95 -21.00 25.48
CA LYS A 409 -6.83 -21.67 24.80
C LYS A 409 -7.12 -23.16 24.57
N GLN A 410 -7.58 -23.85 25.61
CA GLN A 410 -7.91 -25.27 25.52
C GLN A 410 -9.06 -25.53 24.54
N SER A 411 -10.06 -24.64 24.50
CA SER A 411 -11.19 -24.74 23.58
C SER A 411 -10.74 -24.55 22.12
N LEU A 412 -9.87 -23.58 21.86
CA LEU A 412 -9.30 -23.32 20.53
C LEU A 412 -8.37 -24.45 20.03
N GLU A 413 -7.68 -25.15 20.94
CA GLU A 413 -6.87 -26.33 20.61
C GLU A 413 -7.73 -27.52 20.17
N LYS A 414 -8.91 -27.69 20.79
CA LYS A 414 -9.85 -28.77 20.47
C LYS A 414 -10.68 -28.49 19.21
N ALA A 415 -11.04 -27.25 18.95
CA ALA A 415 -11.85 -26.86 17.80
C ALA A 415 -11.13 -27.14 16.46
N GLN A 416 -11.89 -27.38 15.38
CA GLN A 416 -11.36 -27.68 14.05
C GLN A 416 -11.96 -26.76 12.98
N GLY A 417 -11.17 -26.46 11.94
CA GLY A 417 -11.63 -25.66 10.80
C GLY A 417 -12.31 -24.34 11.20
N SER A 418 -13.54 -24.13 10.72
CA SER A 418 -14.31 -22.92 10.98
C SER A 418 -14.83 -22.79 12.42
N ASP A 419 -14.79 -23.87 13.21
CA ASP A 419 -15.25 -23.81 14.59
C ASP A 419 -14.24 -23.04 15.45
N LYS A 420 -12.95 -23.02 15.07
CA LYS A 420 -11.94 -22.16 15.74
C LYS A 420 -12.29 -20.67 15.62
N ALA A 421 -12.68 -20.23 14.43
CA ALA A 421 -13.05 -18.85 14.17
C ALA A 421 -14.33 -18.46 14.95
N ARG A 422 -15.30 -19.38 15.00
CA ARG A 422 -16.52 -19.20 15.80
C ARG A 422 -16.20 -19.06 17.28
N THR A 423 -15.47 -20.02 17.86
CA THR A 423 -15.08 -20.00 19.27
C THR A 423 -14.34 -18.71 19.64
N LEU A 424 -13.41 -18.26 18.81
CA LEU A 424 -12.72 -16.99 19.05
C LEU A 424 -13.68 -15.79 19.00
N LEU A 425 -14.57 -15.73 18.01
CA LEU A 425 -15.54 -14.64 17.88
C LEU A 425 -16.50 -14.59 19.06
N ASP A 426 -17.03 -15.73 19.51
CA ASP A 426 -17.93 -15.81 20.65
C ASP A 426 -17.24 -15.30 21.92
N SER A 427 -15.99 -15.70 22.15
CA SER A 427 -15.22 -15.23 23.31
C SER A 427 -14.85 -13.75 23.23
N LEU A 428 -14.60 -13.23 22.03
CA LEU A 428 -14.40 -11.79 21.80
C LEU A 428 -15.66 -11.00 22.19
N LYS A 429 -16.85 -11.48 21.82
CA LYS A 429 -18.12 -10.81 22.14
C LYS A 429 -18.39 -10.79 23.64
N GLU A 430 -18.00 -11.85 24.35
CA GLU A 430 -18.18 -11.98 25.79
C GLU A 430 -17.17 -11.16 26.60
N HIS A 431 -15.89 -11.20 26.22
CA HIS A 431 -14.80 -10.65 27.04
C HIS A 431 -14.18 -9.36 26.48
N GLY A 432 -14.52 -8.98 25.26
CA GLY A 432 -13.91 -7.87 24.53
C GLY A 432 -12.46 -8.12 24.13
N SER A 433 -11.80 -7.09 23.59
CA SER A 433 -10.41 -7.18 23.15
C SER A 433 -9.38 -7.32 24.28
N ASN A 434 -9.74 -6.98 25.52
CA ASN A 434 -8.83 -7.01 26.67
C ASN A 434 -8.32 -8.41 27.03
N MET A 435 -8.85 -9.46 26.39
CA MET A 435 -8.35 -10.82 26.52
C MET A 435 -6.94 -11.04 25.94
N PHE A 436 -6.44 -10.11 25.10
CA PHE A 436 -5.09 -10.16 24.55
C PHE A 436 -4.11 -9.34 25.39
N LEU A 437 -2.87 -9.82 25.49
CA LEU A 437 -1.81 -9.10 26.22
C LEU A 437 -1.35 -7.84 25.48
N HIS A 438 -1.08 -7.94 24.17
CA HIS A 438 -0.48 -6.87 23.37
C HIS A 438 -1.51 -5.92 22.75
N LEU A 439 -1.21 -4.63 22.73
CA LEU A 439 -2.12 -3.59 22.21
C LEU A 439 -2.43 -3.75 20.71
N GLU A 440 -1.47 -4.24 19.91
CA GLU A 440 -1.68 -4.53 18.49
C GLU A 440 -2.76 -5.60 18.25
N ASP A 441 -2.80 -6.64 19.07
CA ASP A 441 -3.82 -7.69 18.99
C ASP A 441 -5.15 -7.22 19.53
N ARG A 442 -5.14 -6.37 20.58
CA ARG A 442 -6.37 -5.70 21.04
C ARG A 442 -6.99 -4.86 19.94
N ALA A 443 -6.20 -4.04 19.25
CA ALA A 443 -6.68 -3.23 18.13
C ALA A 443 -7.25 -4.10 17.00
N SER A 444 -6.64 -5.26 16.77
CA SER A 444 -7.11 -6.23 15.77
C SER A 444 -8.42 -6.89 16.17
N ALA A 445 -8.55 -7.28 17.44
CA ALA A 445 -9.79 -7.77 18.03
C ALA A 445 -10.93 -6.73 17.97
N GLU A 446 -10.64 -5.46 18.26
CA GLU A 446 -11.61 -4.36 18.15
C GLU A 446 -12.15 -4.20 16.73
N ARG A 447 -11.33 -4.39 15.68
CA ARG A 447 -11.82 -4.38 14.30
C ARG A 447 -12.82 -5.50 14.03
N VAL A 448 -12.56 -6.70 14.55
CA VAL A 448 -13.49 -7.84 14.43
C VAL A 448 -14.79 -7.54 15.17
N LEU A 449 -14.72 -6.95 16.37
CA LEU A 449 -15.89 -6.55 17.14
C LEU A 449 -16.71 -5.45 16.44
N GLN A 450 -16.07 -4.49 15.77
CA GLN A 450 -16.75 -3.50 14.94
C GLN A 450 -17.49 -4.13 13.76
N ILE A 451 -16.90 -5.16 13.13
CA ILE A 451 -17.56 -5.92 12.07
C ILE A 451 -18.74 -6.71 12.63
N ASP A 452 -18.63 -7.34 13.80
CA ASP A 452 -19.75 -8.08 14.41
C ASP A 452 -20.91 -7.14 14.81
N ALA A 453 -20.59 -5.93 15.31
CA ALA A 453 -21.59 -4.95 15.76
C ALA A 453 -22.37 -4.29 14.61
N ASP A 454 -21.72 -4.01 13.48
CA ASP A 454 -22.34 -3.47 12.27
C ASP A 454 -21.74 -4.16 11.03
N PRO A 455 -22.17 -5.40 10.71
CA PRO A 455 -21.58 -6.17 9.62
C PRO A 455 -21.79 -5.50 8.27
N ALA A 456 -22.99 -5.01 8.00
CA ALA A 456 -23.34 -4.39 6.73
C ALA A 456 -22.56 -3.08 6.52
N GLY A 457 -22.63 -2.15 7.48
CA GLY A 457 -21.97 -0.85 7.34
C GLY A 457 -20.46 -0.96 7.38
N THR A 458 -19.89 -1.80 8.25
CA THR A 458 -18.44 -1.96 8.35
C THR A 458 -17.84 -2.65 7.12
N ILE A 459 -18.48 -3.72 6.60
CA ILE A 459 -18.03 -4.38 5.37
C ILE A 459 -18.22 -3.49 4.15
N ALA A 460 -19.31 -2.71 4.06
CA ALA A 460 -19.49 -1.75 2.98
C ALA A 460 -18.38 -0.68 2.98
N ARG A 461 -17.97 -0.18 4.16
CA ARG A 461 -16.82 0.75 4.27
C ARG A 461 -15.51 0.10 3.81
N ILE A 462 -15.25 -1.15 4.24
CA ILE A 462 -14.07 -1.92 3.84
C ILE A 462 -14.04 -2.16 2.33
N GLU A 463 -15.17 -2.58 1.76
CA GLU A 463 -15.34 -2.76 0.31
C GLU A 463 -15.10 -1.44 -0.42
N GLY A 464 -15.58 -0.31 0.11
CA GLY A 464 -15.31 1.02 -0.42
C GLY A 464 -13.81 1.33 -0.52
N TYR A 465 -13.02 1.02 0.51
CA TYR A 465 -11.57 1.20 0.45
C TYR A 465 -10.91 0.29 -0.61
N PHE A 466 -11.40 -0.94 -0.78
CA PHE A 466 -10.89 -1.84 -1.82
C PHE A 466 -11.29 -1.40 -3.23
N LYS A 467 -12.52 -0.92 -3.41
CA LYS A 467 -12.98 -0.30 -4.66
C LYS A 467 -12.08 0.88 -5.03
N ASP A 468 -11.72 1.72 -4.07
CA ASP A 468 -10.81 2.84 -4.30
C ASP A 468 -9.44 2.37 -4.82
N VAL A 469 -8.88 1.30 -4.28
CA VAL A 469 -7.60 0.76 -4.76
C VAL A 469 -7.72 0.15 -6.16
N PHE A 470 -8.72 -0.70 -6.40
CA PHE A 470 -8.84 -1.39 -7.69
C PHE A 470 -9.30 -0.47 -8.81
N ARG A 471 -10.20 0.47 -8.55
CA ARG A 471 -10.57 1.50 -9.53
C ARG A 471 -9.42 2.45 -9.79
N ARG A 472 -8.62 2.82 -8.78
CA ARG A 472 -7.36 3.55 -9.02
C ARG A 472 -6.43 2.76 -9.92
N LEU A 473 -6.22 1.47 -9.69
CA LEU A 473 -5.41 0.62 -10.57
C LEU A 473 -5.92 0.66 -12.03
N TYR A 474 -7.23 0.52 -12.23
CA TYR A 474 -7.88 0.65 -13.54
C TYR A 474 -7.62 2.02 -14.18
N TYR A 475 -7.85 3.12 -13.45
CA TYR A 475 -7.63 4.46 -13.97
C TYR A 475 -6.16 4.74 -14.27
N GLN A 476 -5.23 4.26 -13.42
CA GLN A 476 -3.79 4.35 -13.68
C GLN A 476 -3.40 3.62 -14.97
N ARG A 477 -3.96 2.43 -15.22
CA ARG A 477 -3.79 1.74 -16.50
C ARG A 477 -4.32 2.60 -17.65
N ASN A 478 -5.46 3.25 -17.50
CA ASN A 478 -6.01 4.12 -18.55
C ASN A 478 -5.18 5.40 -18.76
N PHE A 479 -4.64 6.01 -17.71
CA PHE A 479 -3.71 7.12 -17.82
C PHE A 479 -2.46 6.72 -18.62
N VAL A 480 -1.88 5.56 -18.30
CA VAL A 480 -0.70 5.04 -19.00
C VAL A 480 -1.03 4.71 -20.46
N MET A 481 -2.09 3.95 -20.71
CA MET A 481 -2.38 3.36 -22.03
C MET A 481 -3.14 4.30 -22.97
N HIS A 482 -3.94 5.22 -22.45
CA HIS A 482 -4.81 6.09 -23.25
C HIS A 482 -4.42 7.56 -23.16
N ALA A 483 -3.88 8.02 -22.02
CA ALA A 483 -3.41 9.39 -21.86
C ALA A 483 -1.89 9.55 -22.10
N ALA A 484 -1.16 8.46 -22.38
CA ALA A 484 0.30 8.44 -22.48
C ALA A 484 0.99 9.10 -21.28
N LYS A 485 0.38 9.00 -20.09
CA LYS A 485 0.86 9.62 -18.86
C LYS A 485 1.62 8.61 -18.01
N PHE A 486 2.94 8.77 -17.93
CA PHE A 486 3.84 7.85 -17.23
C PHE A 486 4.30 8.37 -15.85
N ASP A 487 3.93 9.59 -15.52
CA ASP A 487 4.34 10.35 -14.33
C ASP A 487 3.13 10.75 -13.47
N SER A 488 2.10 9.90 -13.47
CA SER A 488 0.87 10.14 -12.70
C SER A 488 1.16 10.35 -11.22
N VAL A 489 0.50 11.32 -10.61
CA VAL A 489 0.68 11.68 -9.20
C VAL A 489 0.32 10.50 -8.28
N SER A 490 -0.63 9.66 -8.69
CA SER A 490 -1.12 8.53 -7.90
C SER A 490 -0.41 7.20 -8.20
N LEU A 491 0.53 7.16 -9.13
CA LEU A 491 1.18 5.92 -9.57
C LEU A 491 1.92 5.21 -8.43
N ALA A 492 2.73 5.95 -7.67
CA ALA A 492 3.48 5.41 -6.53
C ALA A 492 2.55 4.81 -5.47
N SER A 493 1.46 5.51 -5.15
CA SER A 493 0.47 5.05 -4.19
C SER A 493 -0.34 3.85 -4.69
N ALA A 494 -0.64 3.78 -5.99
CA ALA A 494 -1.29 2.61 -6.59
C ALA A 494 -0.41 1.36 -6.49
N ILE A 495 0.88 1.47 -6.79
CA ILE A 495 1.84 0.36 -6.67
C ILE A 495 2.12 0.00 -5.21
N ARG A 496 2.00 0.94 -4.27
CA ARG A 496 2.10 0.66 -2.84
C ARG A 496 0.96 -0.22 -2.33
N SER A 497 -0.29 0.02 -2.76
CA SER A 497 -1.47 -0.65 -2.20
C SER A 497 -2.01 -1.82 -3.02
N ALA A 498 -2.02 -1.71 -4.35
CA ALA A 498 -2.72 -2.66 -5.22
C ALA A 498 -2.11 -4.08 -5.24
N PRO A 499 -0.78 -4.29 -5.32
CA PRO A 499 -0.22 -5.63 -5.52
C PRO A 499 -0.64 -6.62 -4.42
N LYS A 500 -0.56 -6.22 -3.15
CA LYS A 500 -0.96 -7.09 -2.02
C LYS A 500 -2.45 -7.48 -2.09
N LEU A 501 -3.32 -6.55 -2.48
CA LEU A 501 -4.75 -6.78 -2.57
C LEU A 501 -5.14 -7.60 -3.80
N VAL A 502 -4.47 -7.40 -4.94
CA VAL A 502 -4.63 -8.25 -6.11
C VAL A 502 -4.22 -9.69 -5.76
N ALA A 503 -3.06 -9.88 -5.10
CA ALA A 503 -2.63 -11.20 -4.64
C ALA A 503 -3.64 -11.85 -3.69
N ALA A 504 -4.24 -11.09 -2.77
CA ALA A 504 -5.28 -11.59 -1.86
C ALA A 504 -6.56 -12.03 -2.61
N GLY A 505 -6.98 -11.26 -3.61
CA GLY A 505 -8.12 -11.62 -4.45
C GLY A 505 -7.86 -12.88 -5.28
N VAL A 506 -6.67 -12.98 -5.90
CA VAL A 506 -6.25 -14.17 -6.64
C VAL A 506 -6.10 -15.39 -5.72
N ASP A 507 -5.55 -15.22 -4.52
CA ASP A 507 -5.49 -16.28 -3.51
C ASP A 507 -6.87 -16.85 -3.21
N ARG A 508 -7.89 -15.99 -3.13
CA ARG A 508 -9.25 -16.44 -2.90
C ARG A 508 -9.82 -17.23 -4.08
N VAL A 509 -9.53 -16.81 -5.30
CA VAL A 509 -9.91 -17.54 -6.53
C VAL A 509 -9.23 -18.92 -6.56
N VAL A 510 -7.92 -18.98 -6.32
CA VAL A 510 -7.13 -20.23 -6.24
C VAL A 510 -7.70 -21.15 -5.17
N HIS A 511 -8.01 -20.62 -3.99
CA HIS A 511 -8.57 -21.39 -2.89
C HIS A 511 -9.90 -22.06 -3.28
N VAL A 512 -10.80 -21.32 -3.92
CA VAL A 512 -12.11 -21.82 -4.35
C VAL A 512 -11.94 -22.84 -5.49
N HIS A 513 -11.04 -22.59 -6.44
CA HIS A 513 -10.70 -23.55 -7.49
C HIS A 513 -10.27 -24.90 -6.90
N ALA A 514 -9.36 -24.87 -5.92
CA ALA A 514 -8.87 -26.07 -5.23
C ALA A 514 -9.96 -26.82 -4.44
N GLN A 515 -10.89 -26.10 -3.83
CA GLN A 515 -11.96 -26.71 -3.03
C GLN A 515 -13.08 -27.34 -3.87
N TYR A 516 -13.33 -26.81 -5.07
CA TYR A 516 -14.46 -27.19 -5.91
C TYR A 516 -14.02 -27.81 -7.23
N VAL A 517 -13.05 -28.73 -7.20
CA VAL A 517 -12.52 -29.40 -8.42
C VAL A 517 -13.62 -30.06 -9.26
N ARG A 518 -14.64 -30.64 -8.61
CA ARG A 518 -15.75 -31.32 -9.31
C ARG A 518 -16.78 -30.38 -9.94
N LEU A 519 -16.92 -29.18 -9.39
CA LEU A 519 -17.82 -28.15 -9.91
C LEU A 519 -17.12 -26.80 -9.81
N PRO A 520 -16.20 -26.50 -10.74
CA PRO A 520 -15.39 -25.30 -10.69
C PRO A 520 -16.29 -24.06 -10.62
N VAL A 521 -15.97 -23.14 -9.71
CA VAL A 521 -16.64 -21.84 -9.61
C VAL A 521 -15.82 -20.85 -10.42
N PRO A 522 -16.34 -20.33 -11.55
CA PRO A 522 -15.63 -19.31 -12.33
C PRO A 522 -15.39 -18.05 -11.48
N PRO A 523 -14.29 -17.30 -11.70
CA PRO A 523 -13.98 -16.12 -10.90
C PRO A 523 -15.12 -15.08 -10.89
N LEU A 524 -15.80 -14.88 -12.03
CA LEU A 524 -16.97 -13.99 -12.12
C LEU A 524 -18.16 -14.45 -11.26
N ALA A 525 -18.39 -15.76 -11.18
CA ALA A 525 -19.43 -16.33 -10.33
C ALA A 525 -19.08 -16.16 -8.84
N LEU A 526 -17.79 -16.28 -8.49
CA LEU A 526 -17.31 -16.00 -7.13
C LEU A 526 -17.51 -14.51 -6.76
N ALA A 527 -17.22 -13.58 -7.67
CA ALA A 527 -17.47 -12.16 -7.45
C ALA A 527 -18.97 -11.85 -7.29
N SER A 528 -19.82 -12.50 -8.09
CA SER A 528 -21.28 -12.39 -7.95
C SER A 528 -21.77 -12.92 -6.61
N ARG A 529 -21.24 -14.07 -6.16
CA ARG A 529 -21.51 -14.61 -4.81
C ARG A 529 -21.09 -13.61 -3.73
N ALA A 530 -19.90 -13.02 -3.85
CA ALA A 530 -19.41 -12.04 -2.87
C ALA A 530 -20.36 -10.84 -2.74
N ARG A 531 -20.84 -10.28 -3.86
CA ARG A 531 -21.80 -9.17 -3.84
C ARG A 531 -23.11 -9.55 -3.15
N ASN A 532 -23.64 -10.74 -3.43
CA ASN A 532 -24.86 -11.23 -2.76
C ASN A 532 -24.64 -11.39 -1.26
N GLU A 533 -23.52 -11.94 -0.84
CA GLU A 533 -23.19 -12.14 0.58
C GLU A 533 -23.06 -10.80 1.31
N ILE A 534 -22.41 -9.80 0.69
CA ILE A 534 -22.34 -8.43 1.25
C ILE A 534 -23.74 -7.82 1.38
N ALA A 535 -24.59 -7.96 0.35
CA ALA A 535 -25.94 -7.40 0.35
C ALA A 535 -26.86 -8.06 1.41
N MET A 536 -26.60 -9.32 1.76
CA MET A 536 -27.35 -10.06 2.78
C MET A 536 -26.86 -9.81 4.22
N LEU A 537 -25.69 -9.18 4.42
CA LEU A 537 -25.15 -8.96 5.77
C LEU A 537 -26.14 -8.19 6.65
N GLY A 538 -26.31 -8.65 7.89
CA GLY A 538 -27.24 -8.06 8.85
C GLY A 538 -28.72 -8.42 8.62
N GLN A 539 -29.05 -9.25 7.63
CA GLN A 539 -30.40 -9.74 7.37
C GLN A 539 -30.60 -11.18 7.88
N ASP A 540 -31.86 -11.59 8.02
CA ASP A 540 -32.22 -12.98 8.32
C ASP A 540 -31.71 -13.91 7.20
N GLY A 541 -30.94 -14.92 7.57
CA GLY A 541 -30.31 -15.85 6.63
C GLY A 541 -28.90 -15.46 6.16
N ALA A 542 -28.36 -14.35 6.65
CA ALA A 542 -26.94 -14.02 6.46
C ALA A 542 -26.04 -15.13 7.01
N ARG A 543 -24.95 -15.43 6.29
CA ARG A 543 -23.90 -16.29 6.83
C ARG A 543 -23.13 -15.56 7.92
N GLU A 544 -22.49 -16.32 8.80
CA GLU A 544 -21.51 -15.76 9.74
C GLU A 544 -20.40 -15.00 8.99
N ILE A 545 -19.94 -13.89 9.57
CA ILE A 545 -19.00 -12.94 8.93
C ILE A 545 -17.69 -13.59 8.43
N PHE A 546 -17.27 -14.71 9.01
CA PHE A 546 -16.07 -15.46 8.62
C PHE A 546 -16.32 -16.59 7.60
N ARG A 547 -17.59 -16.79 7.17
CA ARG A 547 -18.01 -17.86 6.23
C ARG A 547 -18.58 -17.34 4.90
N LEU A 548 -18.48 -16.04 4.63
CA LEU A 548 -19.11 -15.39 3.46
C LEU A 548 -18.77 -16.06 2.12
N LEU A 549 -17.53 -16.49 1.92
CA LEU A 549 -17.10 -17.18 0.69
C LEU A 549 -16.64 -18.63 0.93
N LYS A 550 -17.20 -19.30 1.94
CA LYS A 550 -16.90 -20.71 2.23
C LYS A 550 -17.83 -21.67 1.50
#